data_AF-A0A1Y3EUK5-F1
#
_entry.id   AF-A0A1Y3EUK5-F1
#
_cell.length_a   1.000
_cell.length_b   1.000
_cell.length_c   1.000
_cell.angle_alpha   90.00
_cell.angle_beta   90.00
_cell.angle_gamma   90.00
#
_symmetry.space_group_name_H-M   'P 1'
#
loop_
_entity.id
_entity.type
_entity.pdbx_description
1 polymer ?
#
loop_
_entity_poly.entity_id
_entity_poly.type
_entity_poly.pdbx_seq_one_letter_code
_entity_poly.pdbx_strand_id
1 'polypeptide(L)'
;MRALPFGQVIFPLKDYTIKRKKRVTFWRDFERNVTDIPIVTSEIHCSLVYYENLQRLTLTVMEANDLNLTGNNESWGMCIIFTQ
;
A
#
# COMPACT_ATOMS: atom_id res chain seq x y z
N MET A 1 -10.40 -12.29 7.26
CA MET A 1 -9.00 -12.66 7.55
C MET A 1 -8.12 -11.79 6.67
N ARG A 2 -7.35 -10.85 7.25
CA ARG A 2 -6.43 -9.98 6.49
C ARG A 2 -5.21 -10.80 6.07
N ALA A 3 -4.80 -10.74 4.81
CA ALA A 3 -3.58 -11.39 4.35
C ALA A 3 -2.37 -10.52 4.70
N LEU A 4 -1.55 -10.98 5.65
CA LEU A 4 -0.29 -10.32 5.98
C LEU A 4 0.83 -10.86 5.07
N PRO A 5 1.58 -10.00 4.35
CA PRO A 5 2.71 -10.45 3.57
C PRO A 5 3.79 -11.03 4.50
N PHE A 6 4.18 -12.29 4.27
CA PHE A 6 5.22 -12.97 5.06
C PHE A 6 6.65 -12.62 4.58
N GLY A 7 6.77 -12.09 3.36
CA GLY A 7 8.05 -11.69 2.78
C GLY A 7 7.91 -11.40 1.28
N GLN A 8 8.98 -10.86 0.69
CA GLN A 8 9.06 -10.61 -0.75
C GLN A 8 10.32 -11.26 -1.33
N VAL A 9 10.30 -11.47 -2.65
CA VAL A 9 11.48 -11.87 -3.43
C VAL A 9 11.45 -11.14 -4.76
N ILE A 10 12.55 -10.46 -5.11
CA ILE A 10 12.67 -9.76 -6.39
C ILE A 10 13.47 -10.64 -7.35
N PHE A 11 12.94 -10.83 -8.56
CA PHE A 11 13.61 -11.62 -9.60
C PHE A 11 14.00 -10.73 -10.79
N PRO A 12 15.25 -10.22 -10.85
CA PRO A 12 15.68 -9.32 -11.91
C PRO A 12 15.94 -10.10 -13.21
N LEU A 13 14.91 -10.20 -14.06
CA LEU A 13 14.96 -10.96 -15.31
C LEU A 13 16.08 -10.54 -16.26
N LYS A 14 16.53 -9.29 -16.18
CA LYS A 14 17.62 -8.73 -16.98
C LYS A 14 18.97 -9.44 -16.77
N ASP A 15 19.20 -9.99 -15.58
CA ASP A 15 20.47 -10.61 -15.21
C ASP A 15 20.54 -12.09 -15.65
N TYR A 16 19.46 -12.61 -16.26
CA TYR A 16 19.35 -14.01 -16.67
C TYR A 16 19.12 -14.13 -18.16
N THR A 17 20.06 -14.77 -18.86
CA THR A 17 19.87 -15.14 -20.27
C THR A 17 18.93 -16.34 -20.35
N ILE A 18 17.62 -16.11 -20.39
CA ILE A 18 16.61 -17.15 -20.57
C ILE A 18 16.71 -17.68 -22.01
N LYS A 19 17.52 -18.71 -22.22
CA LYS A 19 17.55 -19.43 -23.50
C LYS A 19 16.18 -20.10 -23.68
N ARG A 20 15.46 -19.72 -24.74
CA ARG A 20 14.02 -19.92 -25.03
C ARG A 20 13.42 -21.35 -24.96
N LYS A 21 14.06 -22.36 -24.38
CA LYS A 21 13.56 -23.75 -24.35
C LYS A 21 13.86 -24.56 -23.08
N LYS A 22 14.34 -23.96 -21.97
CA LYS A 22 14.58 -24.71 -20.73
C LYS A 22 13.84 -24.08 -19.55
N ARG A 23 13.03 -24.90 -18.85
CA ARG A 23 12.45 -24.55 -17.55
C ARG A 23 13.59 -24.38 -16.56
N VAL A 24 13.67 -23.23 -15.90
CA VAL A 24 14.68 -22.95 -14.87
C VAL A 24 13.98 -22.85 -13.52
N THR A 25 14.50 -23.55 -12.53
CA THR A 25 13.99 -23.54 -11.15
C THR A 25 15.01 -22.81 -10.29
N PHE A 26 14.54 -21.85 -9.49
CA PHE A 26 15.36 -21.09 -8.55
C PHE A 26 14.79 -21.26 -7.14
N TRP A 27 15.67 -21.59 -6.20
CA TRP A 27 15.36 -21.50 -4.77
C TRP A 27 15.94 -20.19 -4.26
N ARG A 28 15.12 -19.39 -3.58
CA ARG A 28 15.46 -18.09 -3.02
C ARG A 28 14.79 -17.97 -1.66
N ASP A 29 15.54 -17.52 -0.67
CA ASP A 29 14.96 -17.11 0.60
C ASP A 29 14.16 -15.81 0.43
N PHE A 30 13.12 -15.63 1.24
CA PHE A 30 12.47 -14.32 1.34
C PHE A 30 13.47 -13.30 1.86
N GLU A 31 13.48 -12.12 1.24
CA GLU A 31 14.30 -11.01 1.71
C GLU A 31 13.80 -10.58 3.10
N ARG A 32 14.62 -10.82 4.13
CA ARG A 32 14.30 -10.47 5.54
C ARG A 32 14.40 -8.98 5.82
N ASN A 33 15.15 -8.25 4.99
CA ASN A 33 15.50 -6.85 5.22
C ASN A 33 14.94 -5.98 4.11
N VAL A 34 13.62 -5.87 4.06
CA VAL A 34 13.03 -4.61 3.65
C VAL A 34 12.73 -3.87 4.95
N THR A 35 13.79 -3.31 5.54
CA THR A 35 13.69 -2.56 6.80
C THR A 35 12.79 -1.33 6.70
N ASP A 36 12.20 -1.03 5.54
CA ASP A 36 11.21 0.04 5.37
C ASP A 36 10.09 -0.38 4.41
N ILE A 37 9.50 -1.58 4.53
CA ILE A 37 8.05 -1.62 4.29
C ILE A 37 7.50 -1.06 5.60
N PRO A 38 7.11 0.22 5.69
CA PRO A 38 6.41 0.67 6.87
C PRO A 38 5.30 -0.34 7.06
N ILE A 39 5.28 -1.00 8.23
CA ILE A 39 4.13 -1.78 8.61
C ILE A 39 3.02 -0.75 8.61
N VAL A 40 2.23 -0.74 7.54
CA VAL A 40 1.10 0.16 7.40
C VAL A 40 0.06 -0.39 8.36
N THR A 41 0.23 -0.06 9.64
CA THR A 41 -0.78 -0.33 10.66
C THR A 41 -1.96 0.59 10.41
N SER A 42 -1.67 1.82 9.98
CA SER A 42 -2.68 2.85 9.75
C SER A 42 -3.49 2.59 8.48
N GLU A 43 -4.81 2.45 8.62
CA GLU A 43 -5.75 2.27 7.51
C GLU A 43 -6.67 3.49 7.42
N ILE A 44 -7.02 3.91 6.20
CA ILE A 44 -8.08 4.90 5.96
C ILE A 44 -9.14 4.25 5.08
N HIS A 45 -10.37 4.19 5.59
CA HIS A 45 -11.52 3.74 4.84
C HIS A 45 -12.17 4.94 4.16
N CYS A 46 -12.17 4.93 2.82
CA CYS A 46 -12.79 5.98 2.02
C CYS A 46 -13.51 5.40 0.79
N SER A 47 -14.47 6.15 0.26
CA SER A 47 -15.13 5.85 -1.00
C SER A 47 -14.88 6.96 -2.01
N LEU A 48 -14.78 6.56 -3.27
CA LEU A 48 -14.54 7.47 -4.39
C LEU A 48 -15.67 7.27 -5.42
N VAL A 49 -16.35 8.34 -5.77
CA VAL A 49 -17.48 8.32 -6.71
C VAL A 49 -17.26 9.37 -7.77
N TYR A 50 -17.24 8.97 -9.04
CA TYR A 50 -17.17 9.89 -10.17
C TYR A 50 -18.55 10.04 -10.82
N TYR A 51 -18.97 11.29 -11.00
CA TYR A 51 -20.18 11.67 -11.72
C TYR A 51 -19.80 12.38 -13.01
N GLU A 52 -19.89 11.67 -14.14
CA GLU A 52 -19.52 12.18 -15.46
C GLU A 52 -20.35 13.41 -15.87
N ASN A 53 -21.65 13.39 -15.64
CA ASN A 53 -22.57 14.50 -15.98
C ASN A 53 -22.22 15.82 -15.28
N LEU A 54 -21.58 15.75 -14.12
CA LEU A 54 -21.14 16.91 -13.34
C LEU A 54 -19.63 17.13 -13.46
N GLN A 55 -18.93 16.28 -14.22
CA GLN A 55 -17.47 16.13 -14.24
C GLN A 55 -16.87 16.18 -12.83
N ARG A 56 -17.52 15.52 -11.86
CA ARG A 56 -17.23 15.65 -10.44
C ARG A 56 -16.73 14.35 -9.85
N LEU A 57 -15.61 14.43 -9.14
CA LEU A 57 -15.08 13.33 -8.32
C LEU A 57 -15.36 13.64 -6.85
N THR A 58 -16.11 12.77 -6.18
CA THR A 58 -16.42 12.87 -4.75
C THR A 58 -15.61 11.84 -3.98
N LEU A 59 -14.79 12.30 -3.04
CA LEU A 59 -14.10 11.46 -2.05
C LEU A 59 -14.83 11.59 -0.71
N THR A 60 -15.26 10.46 -0.15
CA THR A 60 -15.84 10.39 1.20
C THR A 60 -14.90 9.62 2.11
N VAL A 61 -14.36 10.26 3.14
CA VAL A 61 -13.57 9.58 4.18
C VAL A 61 -14.53 9.13 5.29
N MET A 62 -14.55 7.83 5.58
CA MET A 62 -15.48 7.23 6.55
C MET A 62 -14.81 7.01 7.91
N GLU A 63 -13.61 6.46 7.91
CA GLU A 63 -12.91 6.08 9.14
C GLU A 63 -11.39 6.07 8.90
N ALA A 64 -10.62 6.31 9.96
CA ALA A 64 -9.19 6.01 9.97
C ALA A 64 -8.86 5.19 11.23
N ASN A 65 -8.13 4.10 11.04
CA ASN A 65 -7.79 3.12 12.07
C ASN A 65 -6.28 3.07 12.28
N ASP A 66 -5.85 2.76 13.50
CA ASP A 66 -4.44 2.47 13.84
C ASP A 66 -3.45 3.55 13.37
N LEU A 67 -3.89 4.82 13.40
CA LEU A 67 -3.08 5.99 13.03
C LEU A 67 -1.86 6.08 13.93
N ASN A 68 -0.67 6.09 13.34
CA ASN A 68 0.57 6.34 14.06
C ASN A 68 0.73 7.86 14.28
N LEU A 69 0.13 8.36 15.35
CA LEU A 69 0.13 9.78 15.70
C LEU A 69 1.43 10.14 16.44
N THR A 70 2.39 10.77 15.75
CA THR A 70 3.65 11.20 16.36
C THR A 70 3.54 12.63 16.91
N GLY A 71 3.18 12.80 18.20
CA GLY A 71 3.05 14.12 18.85
C GLY A 71 2.14 14.13 20.08
N ASN A 72 2.02 15.26 20.78
CA ASN A 72 1.26 15.38 22.03
C ASN A 72 -0.25 15.08 21.80
N ASN A 73 -0.87 14.31 22.69
CA ASN A 73 -2.23 13.75 22.48
C ASN A 73 -3.34 14.79 22.26
N GLU A 74 -3.10 16.06 22.62
CA GLU A 74 -4.06 17.15 22.54
C GLU A 74 -4.12 17.84 21.15
N SER A 75 -3.36 17.37 20.17
CA SER A 75 -3.17 18.07 18.87
C SER A 75 -3.82 17.40 17.66
N TRP A 76 -4.51 16.27 17.84
CA TRP A 76 -4.97 15.45 16.71
C TRP A 76 -6.46 15.63 16.45
N GLY A 77 -6.79 16.27 15.32
CA GLY A 77 -8.11 16.29 14.73
C GLY A 77 -8.03 15.88 13.26
N MET A 78 -8.96 15.06 12.79
CA MET A 78 -9.06 14.73 11.37
C MET A 78 -9.69 15.92 10.64
N CYS A 79 -8.89 16.70 9.92
CA CYS A 79 -9.37 17.80 9.09
C CYS A 79 -9.46 17.34 7.64
N ILE A 80 -10.68 17.21 7.12
CA ILE A 80 -10.93 16.91 5.71
C ILE A 80 -11.24 18.24 5.02
N ILE A 81 -10.30 18.76 4.24
CA ILE A 81 -10.49 19.97 3.43
C ILE A 81 -11.07 19.53 2.08
N PHE A 82 -12.33 19.89 1.81
CA PHE A 82 -12.90 19.80 0.47
C PHE A 82 -12.51 21.06 -0.30
N THR A 83 -11.68 20.93 -1.33
CA THR A 83 -11.45 22.01 -2.30
C THR A 83 -12.45 21.86 -3.44
N GLN A 84 -13.21 22.93 -3.71
CA GLN A 84 -14.19 23.01 -4.80
C GLN A 84 -13.51 23.12 -6.16
#